data_AF-A0A2E0XJM6-F1
#
_entry.id   AF-A0A2E0XJM6-F1
#
_cell.length_a   1.000
_cell.length_b   1.000
_cell.length_c   1.000
_cell.angle_alpha   90.00
_cell.angle_beta   90.00
_cell.angle_gamma   90.00
#
_symmetry.space_group_name_H-M   'P 1'
#
loop_
_entity.id
_entity.type
_entity.pdbx_description
1 polymer ?
#
loop_
_entity_poly.entity_id
_entity_poly.type
_entity_poly.pdbx_seq_one_letter_code
_entity_poly.pdbx_strand_id
1 'polypeptide(L)'
;MIRVTLNGVNYIDVLPKQSIGVLASLIPFLDPNDACRGVVGSNVQRQAVPLIQPQAPYAGTIMKAKVACDSGAIMLAKNDGVVGQVSAAEIIVRTDEITRVEGGEQSSSEMGYDIYQLQNFQRSNNDTCIHQKIVG
;
A
#
# COMPACT_ATOMS: atom_id res chain seq x y z
N MET A 1 -21.15 31.02 19.39
CA MET A 1 -20.99 29.70 20.04
C MET A 1 -22.37 29.09 20.20
N ILE A 2 -22.76 28.18 19.30
CA ILE A 2 -24.09 27.55 19.32
C ILE A 2 -24.03 26.40 20.35
N ARG A 3 -24.88 26.44 21.38
CA ARG A 3 -25.03 25.34 22.34
C ARG A 3 -26.11 24.39 21.82
N VAL A 4 -25.74 23.16 21.50
CA VAL A 4 -26.69 22.09 21.15
C VAL A 4 -26.87 21.20 22.36
N THR A 5 -28.13 20.91 22.73
CA THR A 5 -28.48 19.94 23.77
C THR A 5 -28.21 18.53 23.30
N LEU A 6 -27.68 17.65 24.17
CA LEU A 6 -27.30 16.27 23.83
C LEU A 6 -28.39 15.47 23.07
N ASN A 7 -29.67 15.78 23.32
CA ASN A 7 -30.81 15.13 22.65
C ASN A 7 -30.95 15.45 21.15
N GLY A 8 -30.16 16.37 20.59
CA GLY A 8 -30.22 16.79 19.18
C GLY A 8 -29.09 16.23 18.31
N VAL A 9 -28.24 15.34 18.83
CA VAL A 9 -27.10 14.76 18.09
C VAL A 9 -27.45 13.33 17.65
N ASN A 10 -27.63 13.14 16.33
CA ASN A 10 -27.96 11.83 15.77
C ASN A 10 -26.72 11.04 15.29
N TYR A 11 -25.60 11.72 15.05
CA TYR A 11 -24.39 11.13 14.49
C TYR A 11 -23.13 11.69 15.17
N ILE A 12 -22.10 10.85 15.23
CA ILE A 12 -20.77 11.21 15.71
C ILE A 12 -19.73 10.73 14.71
N ASP A 13 -18.64 11.48 14.62
CA ASP A 13 -17.45 11.17 13.85
C ASP A 13 -16.81 9.85 14.29
N VAL A 14 -16.56 8.95 13.34
CA VAL A 14 -15.97 7.62 13.63
C VAL A 14 -14.46 7.71 13.82
N LEU A 15 -13.80 8.59 13.06
CA LEU A 15 -12.35 8.76 13.13
C LEU A 15 -11.95 10.25 12.99
N PRO A 16 -11.02 10.76 13.81
CA PRO A 16 -10.56 12.16 13.74
C PRO A 16 -9.98 12.60 12.39
N LYS A 17 -9.48 11.67 11.56
CA LYS A 17 -8.88 11.94 10.25
C LYS A 17 -9.81 11.64 9.06
N GLN A 18 -11.08 11.36 9.30
CA GLN A 18 -12.03 10.97 8.23
C GLN A 18 -12.26 12.08 7.18
N SER A 19 -12.02 13.34 7.53
CA SER A 19 -12.17 14.50 6.64
C SER A 19 -10.92 14.78 5.79
N ILE A 20 -9.82 14.06 6.03
CA ILE A 20 -8.52 14.33 5.41
C ILE A 20 -8.24 13.26 4.34
N GLY A 21 -7.80 13.69 3.16
CA GLY A 21 -7.45 12.79 2.06
C GLY A 21 -6.26 11.87 2.37
N VAL A 22 -6.16 10.75 1.64
CA VAL A 22 -5.14 9.71 1.86
C VAL A 22 -3.72 10.28 1.90
N LEU A 23 -3.36 11.16 0.96
CA LEU A 23 -2.03 11.76 0.90
C LEU A 23 -1.74 12.67 2.10
N ALA A 24 -2.67 13.55 2.45
CA ALA A 24 -2.52 14.43 3.60
C ALA A 24 -2.44 13.62 4.92
N SER A 25 -3.06 12.43 4.98
CA SER A 25 -2.97 11.54 6.14
C SER A 25 -1.58 10.89 6.33
N LEU A 26 -0.70 10.95 5.32
CA LEU A 26 0.70 10.50 5.40
C LEU A 26 1.61 11.55 6.05
N ILE A 27 1.18 12.81 6.14
CA ILE A 27 1.94 13.90 6.73
C ILE A 27 1.87 13.78 8.26
N PRO A 28 3.01 13.56 8.96
CA PRO A 28 3.02 13.50 10.41
C PRO A 28 2.72 14.88 11.01
N PHE A 29 2.02 14.90 12.14
CA PHE A 29 1.67 16.12 12.88
C PHE A 29 0.83 17.15 12.08
N LEU A 30 0.10 16.70 11.05
CA LEU A 30 -0.84 17.57 10.35
C LEU A 30 -2.02 17.90 11.27
N ASP A 31 -2.16 19.18 11.59
CA ASP A 31 -3.34 19.72 12.26
C ASP A 31 -4.52 19.72 11.27
N PRO A 32 -5.71 19.19 11.64
CA PRO A 32 -6.91 19.26 10.82
C PRO A 32 -7.26 20.66 10.29
N ASN A 33 -6.85 21.73 10.99
CA ASN A 33 -7.13 23.11 10.57
C ASN A 33 -6.09 23.69 9.60
N ASP A 34 -4.96 23.03 9.37
CA ASP A 34 -3.89 23.50 8.49
C ASP A 34 -4.04 22.94 7.06
N ALA A 35 -5.12 23.36 6.40
CA ALA A 35 -5.48 22.88 5.07
C ALA A 35 -4.45 23.26 3.99
N CYS A 36 -3.95 24.49 4.00
CA CYS A 36 -3.02 24.98 2.99
C CYS A 36 -1.70 24.18 3.01
N ARG A 37 -1.14 23.91 4.19
CA ARG A 37 0.08 23.10 4.32
C ARG A 37 -0.18 21.65 3.96
N GLY A 38 -1.33 21.10 4.34
CA GLY A 38 -1.73 19.75 3.94
C GLY A 38 -1.81 19.61 2.40
N VAL A 39 -2.38 20.60 1.72
CA VAL A 39 -2.51 20.63 0.24
C VAL A 39 -1.14 20.71 -0.42
N VAL A 40 -0.30 21.67 -0.02
CA VAL A 40 1.04 21.84 -0.61
C VAL A 40 1.91 20.61 -0.32
N GLY A 41 1.90 20.10 0.91
CA GLY A 41 2.66 18.90 1.29
C GLY A 41 2.25 17.67 0.48
N SER A 42 0.94 17.46 0.30
CA SER A 42 0.42 16.33 -0.51
C SER A 42 0.78 16.46 -1.99
N ASN A 43 0.83 17.69 -2.53
CA ASN A 43 1.22 17.93 -3.91
C ASN A 43 2.70 17.67 -4.15
N VAL A 44 3.56 18.15 -3.24
CA VAL A 44 5.01 17.90 -3.31
C VAL A 44 5.31 16.41 -3.15
N GLN A 45 4.60 15.71 -2.27
CA GLN A 45 4.79 14.26 -2.08
C GLN A 45 4.51 13.45 -3.35
N ARG A 46 3.56 13.88 -4.20
CA ARG A 46 3.27 13.21 -5.49
C ARG A 46 4.36 13.40 -6.54
N GLN A 47 5.20 14.41 -6.38
CA GLN A 47 6.30 14.71 -7.29
C GLN A 47 7.62 14.07 -6.84
N ALA A 48 7.62 13.38 -5.69
CA ALA A 48 8.79 12.69 -5.19
C ALA A 48 9.18 11.54 -6.14
N VAL A 49 10.44 11.53 -6.56
CA VAL A 49 11.01 10.49 -7.43
C VAL A 49 11.58 9.35 -6.56
N PRO A 50 11.40 8.08 -6.96
CA PRO A 50 11.99 6.95 -6.24
C PRO A 50 13.53 7.03 -6.18
N LEU A 51 14.10 6.74 -5.00
CA LEU A 51 15.55 6.68 -4.78
C LEU A 51 16.07 5.26 -5.05
N ILE A 52 17.38 5.13 -5.31
CA ILE A 52 18.07 3.84 -5.48
C ILE A 52 17.91 2.96 -4.23
N GLN A 53 18.01 3.56 -3.04
CA GLN A 53 17.83 2.88 -1.76
C GLN A 53 16.81 3.66 -0.90
N PRO A 54 15.51 3.33 -0.98
CA PRO A 54 14.51 3.99 -0.15
C PRO A 54 14.66 3.62 1.32
N GLN A 55 14.47 4.59 2.20
CA GLN A 55 14.48 4.40 3.66
C GLN A 55 13.14 4.82 4.25
N ALA A 56 12.67 4.09 5.26
CA ALA A 56 11.45 4.44 5.96
C ALA A 56 11.67 5.74 6.78
N PRO A 57 10.71 6.68 6.77
CA PRO A 57 10.83 7.89 7.59
C PRO A 57 10.75 7.55 9.07
N TYR A 58 11.64 8.13 9.88
CA TYR A 58 11.67 7.96 11.35
C TYR A 58 10.34 8.37 12.03
N ALA A 59 9.72 9.45 11.56
CA ALA A 59 8.39 9.87 12.01
C ALA A 59 7.40 9.73 10.86
N GLY A 60 6.29 9.03 11.08
CA GLY A 60 5.21 8.96 10.11
C GLY A 60 3.95 8.36 10.69
N THR A 61 2.95 8.19 9.83
CA THR A 61 1.64 7.69 10.22
C THR A 61 1.49 6.20 9.89
N ILE A 62 0.53 5.55 10.56
CA ILE A 62 0.18 4.13 10.35
C ILE A 62 -0.31 3.88 8.92
N MET A 63 -0.80 4.92 8.23
CA MET A 63 -1.39 4.82 6.90
C MET A 63 -0.40 4.36 5.81
N LYS A 64 0.92 4.47 6.04
CA LYS A 64 1.95 4.09 5.05
C LYS A 64 1.81 2.65 4.56
N ALA A 65 1.62 1.69 5.47
CA ALA A 65 1.52 0.28 5.12
C ALA A 65 0.28 0.02 4.26
N LYS A 66 -0.86 0.58 4.66
CA LYS A 66 -2.11 0.47 3.91
C LYS A 66 -2.00 1.06 2.51
N VAL A 67 -1.43 2.26 2.39
CA VAL A 67 -1.20 2.90 1.08
C VAL A 67 -0.24 2.09 0.21
N ALA A 68 0.81 1.50 0.78
CA ALA A 68 1.72 0.66 0.02
C ALA A 68 1.01 -0.60 -0.52
N CYS A 69 0.22 -1.29 0.32
CA CYS A 69 -0.58 -2.44 -0.10
C CYS A 69 -1.60 -2.07 -1.18
N ASP A 70 -2.36 -0.99 -0.96
CA ASP A 70 -3.45 -0.58 -1.84
C ASP A 70 -2.94 0.05 -3.16
N SER A 71 -1.66 0.44 -3.23
CA SER A 71 -1.08 1.07 -4.43
C SER A 71 -0.82 0.10 -5.59
N GLY A 72 -0.77 -1.21 -5.33
CA GLY A 72 -0.38 -2.22 -6.31
C GLY A 72 1.11 -2.20 -6.69
N ALA A 73 1.93 -1.35 -6.06
CA ALA A 73 3.38 -1.31 -6.30
C ALA A 73 4.11 -2.50 -5.64
N ILE A 74 3.54 -3.06 -4.57
CA ILE A 74 4.07 -4.23 -3.87
C ILE A 74 3.33 -5.50 -4.27
N MET A 75 4.04 -6.63 -4.28
CA MET A 75 3.45 -7.95 -4.49
C MET A 75 3.03 -8.52 -3.13
N LEU A 76 1.75 -8.89 -3.01
CA LEU A 76 1.19 -9.57 -1.84
C LEU A 76 0.99 -11.05 -2.16
N ALA A 77 1.25 -11.91 -1.17
CA ALA A 77 0.91 -13.33 -1.29
C ALA A 77 -0.62 -13.49 -1.33
N LYS A 78 -1.11 -14.29 -2.28
CA LYS A 78 -2.54 -14.57 -2.43
C LYS A 78 -3.02 -15.61 -1.42
N ASN A 79 -2.18 -16.61 -1.16
CA ASN A 79 -2.46 -17.72 -0.27
C ASN A 79 -1.33 -17.85 0.76
N ASP A 80 -1.67 -18.43 1.91
CA ASP A 80 -0.68 -18.78 2.93
C ASP A 80 0.20 -19.93 2.44
N GLY A 81 1.50 -19.83 2.65
CA GLY A 81 2.44 -20.84 2.17
C GLY A 81 3.86 -20.61 2.63
N VAL A 82 4.73 -21.56 2.31
CA VAL A 82 6.15 -21.53 2.63
C VAL A 82 6.93 -21.13 1.39
N VAL A 83 7.79 -20.12 1.51
CA VAL A 83 8.68 -19.68 0.43
C VAL A 83 9.64 -20.83 0.09
N GLY A 84 9.52 -21.37 -1.12
CA GLY A 84 10.33 -22.50 -1.58
C GLY A 84 11.62 -22.04 -2.24
N GLN A 85 11.53 -21.06 -3.14
CA GLN A 85 12.66 -20.52 -3.87
C GLN A 85 12.50 -19.02 -4.07
N VAL A 86 13.61 -18.30 -3.92
CA VAL A 86 13.71 -16.86 -4.10
C VAL A 86 14.77 -16.57 -5.14
N SER A 87 14.37 -15.90 -6.23
CA SER A 87 15.27 -15.42 -7.27
C SER A 87 15.03 -13.93 -7.50
N ALA A 88 15.97 -13.22 -8.11
CA ALA A 88 15.82 -11.80 -8.43
C ALA A 88 14.65 -11.54 -9.40
N ALA A 89 14.26 -12.52 -10.22
CA ALA A 89 13.18 -12.38 -11.20
C ALA A 89 11.83 -12.94 -10.71
N GLU A 90 11.83 -13.92 -9.83
CA GLU A 90 10.61 -14.60 -9.39
C GLU A 90 10.72 -15.19 -7.98
N ILE A 91 9.57 -15.34 -7.33
CA ILE A 91 9.41 -15.99 -6.04
C ILE A 91 8.43 -17.15 -6.21
N ILE A 92 8.82 -18.33 -5.73
CA ILE A 92 7.96 -19.52 -5.73
C ILE A 92 7.57 -19.81 -4.29
N VAL A 93 6.27 -19.75 -4.01
CA VAL A 93 5.68 -20.07 -2.70
C VAL A 93 4.95 -21.40 -2.83
N ARG A 94 5.23 -22.35 -1.94
CA ARG A 94 4.49 -23.61 -1.85
C ARG A 94 3.29 -23.42 -0.94
N THR A 95 2.12 -23.78 -1.43
CA THR A 95 0.84 -23.58 -0.75
C THR A 95 0.29 -24.96 -0.40
N ASP A 96 -0.06 -25.18 0.87
CA ASP A 96 -0.60 -26.47 1.32
C ASP A 96 -2.08 -26.66 0.90
N GLU A 97 -2.77 -25.55 0.61
CA GLU A 97 -4.15 -25.54 0.14
C GLU A 97 -4.23 -25.62 -1.39
N ILE A 98 -4.82 -26.70 -1.91
CA ILE A 98 -5.21 -26.82 -3.32
C ILE A 98 -6.51 -26.03 -3.49
N THR A 99 -6.40 -24.71 -3.63
CA THR A 99 -7.57 -23.87 -3.91
C THR A 99 -7.95 -24.06 -5.38
N ARG A 100 -8.92 -24.93 -5.64
CA ARG A 100 -9.52 -25.10 -6.98
C ARG A 100 -10.15 -23.77 -7.39
N VAL A 101 -9.59 -23.12 -8.39
CA VAL A 101 -10.23 -21.99 -9.05
C VAL A 101 -11.32 -22.58 -9.97
N GLU A 102 -12.60 -22.40 -9.61
CA GLU A 102 -13.72 -22.70 -10.50
C GLU A 102 -13.71 -21.71 -11.67
N GLY A 103 -12.99 -22.06 -12.74
CA GLY A 103 -12.88 -21.23 -13.94
C GLY A 103 -11.67 -21.66 -14.73
N GLY A 104 -11.90 -22.59 -15.67
CA GLY A 104 -10.87 -23.35 -16.37
C GLY A 104 -9.77 -22.49 -16.99
N GLU A 105 -8.58 -22.63 -16.42
CA GLU A 105 -7.25 -22.56 -17.03
C GLU A 105 -6.32 -23.11 -15.94
N GLN A 106 -5.43 -24.06 -16.26
CA GLN A 106 -4.52 -24.70 -15.31
C GLN A 106 -3.59 -23.65 -14.70
N SER A 107 -4.05 -22.98 -13.64
CA SER A 107 -3.27 -21.98 -12.94
C SER A 107 -2.30 -22.69 -12.01
N SER A 108 -1.11 -22.13 -11.82
CA SER A 108 -0.01 -22.68 -11.00
C SER A 108 -0.47 -23.15 -9.61
N SER A 109 -1.52 -22.51 -9.09
CA SER A 109 -2.19 -22.86 -7.84
C SER A 109 -2.78 -24.28 -7.78
N GLU A 110 -3.13 -24.90 -8.92
CA GLU A 110 -3.60 -26.29 -8.97
C GLU A 110 -2.49 -27.31 -8.65
N MET A 111 -1.22 -26.94 -8.84
CA MET A 111 -0.06 -27.80 -8.57
C MET A 111 0.56 -27.55 -7.18
N GLY A 112 -0.10 -26.76 -6.31
CA GLY A 112 0.34 -26.49 -4.94
C GLY A 112 1.49 -25.47 -4.84
N TYR A 113 1.71 -24.66 -5.88
CA TYR A 113 2.70 -23.58 -5.84
C TYR A 113 2.21 -22.31 -6.54
N ASP A 114 2.46 -21.16 -5.91
CA ASP A 114 2.21 -19.84 -6.47
C ASP A 114 3.51 -19.23 -6.97
N ILE A 115 3.49 -18.74 -8.23
CA ILE A 115 4.63 -18.07 -8.85
C ILE A 115 4.36 -16.57 -8.90
N TYR A 116 5.26 -15.78 -8.34
CA TYR A 116 5.22 -14.32 -8.35
C TYR A 116 6.40 -13.75 -9.15
N GLN A 117 6.10 -13.17 -10.32
CA GLN A 117 7.09 -12.52 -11.18
C GLN A 117 7.34 -11.08 -10.72
N LEU A 118 8.61 -10.70 -10.57
CA LEU A 118 9.02 -9.39 -10.08
C LEU A 118 9.32 -8.43 -11.24
N GLN A 119 8.96 -7.16 -11.06
CA GLN A 119 9.33 -6.10 -12.00
C GLN A 119 10.74 -5.59 -11.74
N ASN A 120 11.66 -5.82 -12.69
CA ASN A 120 13.05 -5.40 -12.62
C ASN A 120 13.37 -4.33 -13.67
N PHE A 121 13.87 -3.18 -13.19
CA PHE A 121 14.38 -2.07 -14.01
C PHE A 121 13.44 -1.62 -15.15
N GLN A 122 12.13 -1.58 -14.86
CA GLN A 122 11.14 -1.14 -15.84
C GLN A 122 11.02 0.38 -15.86
N ARG A 123 10.83 0.98 -17.04
CA ARG A 123 10.61 2.42 -17.18
C ARG A 123 9.16 2.76 -16.87
N SER A 124 8.95 3.76 -16.01
CA SER A 124 7.64 4.37 -15.75
C SER A 124 7.27 5.44 -16.79
N ASN A 125 6.01 5.85 -16.80
CA ASN A 125 5.50 6.92 -17.67
C ASN A 125 6.17 8.29 -17.43
N ASN A 126 6.75 8.49 -16.26
CA ASN A 126 7.46 9.71 -15.86
C ASN A 126 8.98 9.55 -15.94
N ASP A 127 9.47 8.59 -16.73
CA ASP A 127 10.91 8.34 -16.96
C ASP A 127 11.71 7.98 -15.71
N THR A 128 11.03 7.57 -14.65
CA THR A 128 11.63 6.96 -13.46
C THR A 128 11.71 5.44 -13.58
N CYS A 129 12.49 4.79 -12.72
CA CYS A 129 12.68 3.35 -12.69
C CYS A 129 11.74 2.67 -11.69
N ILE A 130 11.03 1.62 -12.12
CA ILE A 130 10.24 0.72 -11.29
C ILE A 130 11.08 -0.55 -11.06
N HIS A 131 11.41 -0.80 -9.80
CA HIS A 131 12.15 -1.98 -9.39
C HIS A 131 11.58 -2.51 -8.08
N GLN A 132 11.14 -3.76 -8.10
CA GLN A 132 10.68 -4.49 -6.93
C GLN A 132 11.83 -5.24 -6.30
N LYS A 133 12.02 -5.02 -4.99
CA LYS A 133 13.01 -5.73 -4.20
C LYS A 133 12.31 -6.71 -3.28
N ILE A 134 12.88 -7.91 -3.20
CA ILE A 134 12.44 -8.94 -2.27
C ILE A 134 12.78 -8.51 -0.85
N VAL A 135 11.79 -8.58 0.04
CA VAL A 135 11.94 -8.32 1.47
C VAL A 135 11.95 -9.67 2.17
N GLY A 136 12.95 -9.89 3.03
CA GLY A 136 13.07 -11.07 3.89
C GLY A 136 12.86 -10.71 5.35
#